data_AF-A0A6L4U5V1-F1
#
_entry.id   AF-A0A6L4U5V1-F1
#
_cell.length_a   1.000
_cell.length_b   1.000
_cell.length_c   1.000
_cell.angle_alpha   90.00
_cell.angle_beta   90.00
_cell.angle_gamma   90.00
#
_symmetry.space_group_name_H-M   'P 1'
#
loop_
_entity.id
_entity.type
_entity.pdbx_description
1 polymer ?
#
loop_
_entity_poly.entity_id
_entity_poly.type
_entity_poly.pdbx_seq_one_letter_code
_entity_poly.pdbx_strand_id
1 'polypeptide(L)'
;ATLHVLVDEALGMLTYFADPYSSWQRGSNENRNGRIRRYLPKGTSFEDLTQDKLDAIVGEINDTPMKLLGYKTPNEVWDEEMAKLQSKQADPKPAVALTS
;
A
#
# COMPACT_ATOMS: atom_id res chain seq x y z
N ALA A 1 -11.78 19.10 15.46
CA ALA A 1 -10.83 18.25 14.71
C ALA A 1 -11.35 18.06 13.30
N THR A 2 -10.53 18.27 12.27
CA THR A 2 -10.87 17.85 10.90
C THR A 2 -11.07 16.33 10.89
N LEU A 3 -12.01 15.82 10.10
CA LEU A 3 -12.42 14.39 10.14
C LEU A 3 -11.23 13.41 10.00
N HIS A 4 -10.16 13.80 9.31
CA HIS A 4 -8.96 12.97 9.17
C HIS A 4 -8.14 12.81 10.46
N VAL A 5 -8.16 13.80 11.37
CA VAL A 5 -7.49 13.69 12.67
C VAL A 5 -8.13 12.61 13.53
N LEU A 6 -9.45 12.43 13.40
CA LEU A 6 -10.16 11.35 14.11
C LEU A 6 -9.78 9.96 13.56
N VAL A 7 -9.48 9.86 12.26
CA VAL A 7 -8.97 8.61 11.66
C VAL A 7 -7.57 8.31 12.17
N ASP A 8 -6.72 9.35 12.27
CA ASP A 8 -5.35 9.20 12.77
C ASP A 8 -5.33 8.73 14.23
N GLU A 9 -6.15 9.35 15.08
CA GLU A 9 -6.29 8.97 16.48
C GLU A 9 -6.84 7.56 16.64
N ALA A 10 -7.86 7.19 15.85
CA ALA A 10 -8.48 5.87 15.94
C ALA A 10 -7.57 4.73 15.46
N LEU A 11 -6.76 4.98 14.42
CA LEU A 11 -5.88 3.97 13.82
C LEU A 11 -4.45 4.02 14.34
N GLY A 12 -4.07 5.07 15.06
CA GLY A 12 -2.68 5.31 15.48
C GLY A 12 -1.73 5.52 14.29
N MET A 13 -2.25 5.98 13.14
CA MET A 13 -1.50 6.14 11.88
C MET A 13 -1.61 7.57 11.37
N LEU A 14 -0.54 8.11 10.78
CA LEU A 14 -0.56 9.44 10.18
C LEU A 14 -1.31 9.43 8.84
N THR A 15 -2.25 10.37 8.64
CA THR A 15 -2.90 10.59 7.34
C THR A 15 -2.25 11.73 6.56
N TYR A 16 -2.08 11.52 5.26
CA TYR A 16 -1.54 12.49 4.32
C TYR A 16 -2.51 12.75 3.17
N PHE A 17 -2.62 14.01 2.74
CA PHE A 17 -3.43 14.43 1.59
C PHE A 17 -2.54 14.92 0.45
N ALA A 18 -2.98 14.69 -0.78
CA ALA A 18 -2.42 15.36 -1.95
C ALA A 18 -2.95 16.79 -2.01
N ASP A 19 -2.10 17.71 -2.44
CA ASP A 19 -2.45 19.10 -2.70
C ASP A 19 -3.52 19.18 -3.81
N PRO A 20 -4.44 20.15 -3.74
CA PRO A 20 -5.40 20.39 -4.80
C PRO A 20 -4.70 20.53 -6.17
N TYR A 21 -5.32 19.96 -7.20
CA TYR A 21 -4.82 19.97 -8.59
C TYR A 21 -3.44 19.32 -8.79
N SER A 22 -2.93 18.57 -7.81
CA SER A 22 -1.62 17.93 -7.85
C SER A 22 -1.72 16.42 -8.08
N SER A 23 -2.30 16.00 -9.21
CA SER A 23 -2.53 14.58 -9.54
C SER A 23 -1.25 13.73 -9.53
N TRP A 24 -0.09 14.32 -9.86
CA TRP A 24 1.20 13.66 -9.86
C TRP A 24 1.61 13.11 -8.48
N GLN A 25 1.12 13.68 -7.37
CA GLN A 25 1.38 13.18 -6.02
C GLN A 25 0.73 11.81 -5.75
N ARG A 26 -0.17 11.36 -6.64
CA ARG A 26 -0.85 10.06 -6.57
C ARG A 26 -0.56 9.16 -7.77
N GLY A 27 0.44 9.48 -8.58
CA GLY A 27 0.70 8.77 -9.85
C GLY A 27 0.86 7.25 -9.69
N SER A 28 1.51 6.78 -8.63
CA SER A 28 1.64 5.34 -8.34
C SER A 28 0.29 4.66 -8.10
N ASN A 29 -0.61 5.34 -7.37
CA ASN A 29 -1.95 4.83 -7.07
C ASN A 29 -2.81 4.78 -8.34
N GLU A 30 -2.72 5.82 -9.18
CA GLU A 30 -3.42 5.87 -10.46
C GLU A 30 -2.95 4.75 -11.41
N ASN A 31 -1.63 4.52 -11.49
CA ASN A 31 -1.07 3.42 -12.28
C ASN A 31 -1.55 2.04 -11.77
N ARG A 32 -1.60 1.84 -10.45
CA ARG A 32 -2.12 0.59 -9.86
C ARG A 32 -3.61 0.40 -10.16
N ASN A 33 -4.42 1.45 -9.96
CA ASN A 33 -5.85 1.42 -10.28
C ASN A 33 -6.08 1.11 -11.77
N GLY A 34 -5.23 1.63 -12.66
CA GLY A 34 -5.28 1.31 -14.08
C GLY A 34 -5.12 -0.19 -14.38
N ARG A 35 -4.28 -0.91 -13.62
CA ARG A 35 -4.14 -2.38 -13.75
C ARG A 35 -5.39 -3.12 -13.30
N ILE A 36 -5.97 -2.76 -12.16
CA ILE A 36 -7.23 -3.35 -11.68
C ILE A 36 -8.34 -3.16 -12.72
N ARG A 37 -8.38 -1.98 -13.38
CA ARG A 37 -9.37 -1.66 -14.42
C ARG A 37 -9.24 -2.48 -15.71
N ARG A 38 -8.12 -3.18 -15.94
CA ARG A 38 -8.01 -4.14 -17.04
C ARG A 38 -8.84 -5.40 -16.79
N TYR A 39 -8.99 -5.80 -15.54
CA TYR A 39 -9.82 -6.94 -15.13
C TYR A 39 -11.26 -6.52 -14.84
N LEU A 40 -11.44 -5.33 -14.25
CA LEU A 40 -12.74 -4.78 -13.86
C LEU A 40 -12.99 -3.43 -14.57
N PRO A 41 -13.32 -3.45 -15.88
CA PRO A 41 -13.66 -2.24 -16.62
C PRO A 41 -14.72 -1.37 -15.94
N LYS A 42 -14.80 -0.11 -16.36
CA LYS A 42 -15.84 0.79 -15.83
C LYS A 42 -17.21 0.22 -16.18
N GLY A 43 -18.10 0.13 -15.18
CA GLY A 43 -19.44 -0.42 -15.35
C GLY A 43 -19.55 -1.94 -15.14
N THR A 44 -18.45 -2.63 -14.82
CA THR A 44 -18.52 -4.01 -14.34
C THR A 44 -19.40 -4.09 -13.09
N SER A 45 -20.45 -4.92 -13.12
CA SER A 45 -21.24 -5.24 -11.93
C SER A 45 -20.38 -6.01 -10.93
N PHE A 46 -20.55 -5.70 -9.65
CA PHE A 46 -19.88 -6.43 -8.57
C PHE A 46 -20.79 -7.47 -7.92
N GLU A 47 -22.02 -7.65 -8.40
CA GLU A 47 -22.98 -8.61 -7.85
C GLU A 47 -22.45 -10.06 -7.91
N ASP A 48 -21.80 -10.43 -9.02
CA ASP A 48 -21.23 -11.77 -9.25
C ASP A 48 -19.70 -11.85 -8.99
N LEU A 49 -19.12 -10.78 -8.45
CA LEU A 49 -17.70 -10.71 -8.14
C LEU A 49 -17.47 -11.33 -6.75
N THR A 50 -17.06 -12.59 -6.74
CA THR A 50 -16.70 -13.29 -5.50
C THR A 50 -15.35 -12.81 -4.97
N GLN A 51 -15.14 -12.99 -3.66
CA GLN A 51 -13.86 -12.68 -3.03
C GLN A 51 -12.71 -13.46 -3.69
N ASP A 52 -12.88 -14.75 -3.98
CA ASP A 52 -11.86 -15.56 -4.67
C ASP A 52 -11.44 -15.00 -6.03
N LYS A 53 -12.39 -14.46 -6.81
CA LYS A 53 -12.08 -13.80 -8.09
C LYS A 53 -11.29 -12.52 -7.88
N LEU A 54 -11.66 -11.73 -6.86
CA LEU A 54 -10.96 -10.50 -6.52
C LEU A 54 -9.53 -10.80 -6.05
N ASP A 55 -9.36 -11.82 -5.20
CA ASP A 55 -8.06 -12.25 -4.70
C ASP A 55 -7.17 -12.79 -5.82
N ALA A 56 -7.74 -13.53 -6.78
CA ALA A 56 -7.01 -13.98 -7.96
C ALA A 56 -6.50 -12.79 -8.80
N ILE A 57 -7.33 -11.77 -9.02
CA ILE A 57 -6.92 -10.54 -9.73
C ILE A 57 -5.79 -9.83 -8.97
N VAL A 58 -5.93 -9.67 -7.65
CA VAL A 58 -4.93 -9.01 -6.82
C VAL A 58 -3.62 -9.80 -6.79
N GLY A 59 -3.70 -11.13 -6.68
CA GLY A 59 -2.57 -12.05 -6.74
C GLY A 59 -1.78 -11.87 -8.03
N GLU A 60 -2.44 -11.97 -9.19
CA GLU A 60 -1.78 -11.79 -10.49
C GLU A 60 -1.13 -10.40 -10.62
N ILE A 61 -1.80 -9.35 -10.14
CA ILE A 61 -1.26 -7.97 -10.16
C ILE A 61 -0.02 -7.82 -9.25
N ASN A 62 0.02 -8.52 -8.13
CA ASN A 62 1.11 -8.49 -7.16
C ASN A 62 2.25 -9.46 -7.50
N ASP A 63 1.99 -10.46 -8.34
CA ASP A 63 2.98 -11.38 -8.90
C ASP A 63 3.50 -10.94 -10.28
N THR A 64 3.01 -9.82 -10.81
CA THR A 64 3.51 -9.26 -12.08
C THR A 64 4.85 -8.53 -11.87
N PRO A 65 5.94 -8.93 -12.55
CA PRO A 65 7.22 -8.23 -12.51
C PRO A 65 7.11 -6.76 -12.92
N MET A 66 7.79 -5.87 -12.17
CA MET A 66 7.79 -4.43 -12.44
C MET A 66 9.19 -3.92 -12.77
N LYS A 67 9.36 -3.25 -13.92
CA LYS A 67 10.63 -2.62 -14.30
C LYS A 67 11.15 -1.64 -13.24
N LEU A 68 10.25 -0.89 -12.59
CA LEU A 68 10.59 0.02 -11.49
C LEU A 68 11.24 -0.69 -10.30
N LEU A 69 10.91 -1.96 -10.08
CA LEU A 69 11.43 -2.81 -9.01
C LEU A 69 12.60 -3.69 -9.48
N GLY A 70 13.27 -3.33 -10.58
CA GLY A 70 14.34 -4.16 -11.15
C GLY A 70 13.84 -5.50 -11.68
N TYR A 71 12.60 -5.53 -12.18
CA TYR A 71 11.89 -6.75 -12.63
C TYR A 71 11.55 -7.76 -11.53
N LYS A 72 11.58 -7.35 -10.26
CA LYS A 72 10.92 -8.10 -9.17
C LYS A 72 9.42 -7.85 -9.14
N THR A 73 8.69 -8.76 -8.53
CA THR A 73 7.26 -8.61 -8.25
C THR A 73 7.02 -7.76 -7.00
N PRO A 74 5.87 -7.08 -6.89
CA PRO A 74 5.45 -6.44 -5.65
C PRO A 74 5.53 -7.35 -4.42
N ASN A 75 5.13 -8.62 -4.53
CA ASN A 75 5.18 -9.57 -3.41
C ASN A 75 6.64 -9.86 -2.97
N GLU A 76 7.56 -10.10 -3.91
CA GLU A 76 8.98 -10.31 -3.59
C GLU A 76 9.58 -9.11 -2.85
N VAL A 77 9.33 -7.89 -3.34
CA VAL A 77 9.86 -6.67 -2.70
C VAL A 77 9.20 -6.43 -1.34
N TRP A 78 7.91 -6.75 -1.21
CA TRP A 78 7.22 -6.68 0.07
C TRP A 78 7.86 -7.58 1.13
N ASP A 79 8.10 -8.85 0.80
CA ASP A 79 8.72 -9.81 1.71
C ASP A 79 10.14 -9.38 2.11
N GLU A 80 10.93 -8.85 1.16
CA GLU A 80 12.24 -8.28 1.42
C GLU A 80 12.20 -7.09 2.39
N GLU A 81 11.26 -6.17 2.22
CA GLU A 81 11.12 -5.01 3.11
C GLU A 81 10.62 -5.42 4.50
N MET A 82 9.68 -6.35 4.58
CA MET A 82 9.19 -6.86 5.86
C MET A 82 10.29 -7.55 6.67
N ALA A 83 11.14 -8.33 6.01
CA ALA A 83 12.31 -8.94 6.66
C ALA A 83 13.30 -7.88 7.21
N LYS A 84 13.55 -6.80 6.44
CA LYS A 84 14.41 -5.69 6.89
C LYS A 84 13.82 -4.92 8.08
N LEU A 85 12.51 -4.77 8.15
CA LEU A 85 11.85 -4.10 9.27
C LEU A 85 11.91 -4.94 10.54
N GLN A 86 11.70 -6.26 10.42
CA GLN A 86 11.80 -7.18 11.55
C GLN A 86 13.21 -7.24 12.13
N SER A 87 14.25 -7.24 11.29
CA SER A 87 15.64 -7.22 11.78
C SER A 87 15.98 -5.94 12.55
N LYS A 88 15.47 -4.78 12.11
CA LYS A 88 15.63 -3.49 12.81
C LYS A 88 14.89 -3.41 14.14
N GLN A 89 13.79 -4.15 14.31
CA GLN A 89 13.08 -4.22 15.59
C GLN A 89 13.76 -5.18 16.58
N ALA A 90 14.51 -6.17 16.09
CA ALA A 90 15.25 -7.12 16.93
C ALA A 90 16.51 -6.52 17.57
N ASP A 91 17.00 -5.39 17.06
CA ASP A 91 18.04 -4.58 17.71
C ASP A 91 17.38 -3.58 18.67
N PRO A 92 17.31 -3.84 19.99
CA PRO A 92 16.74 -2.87 20.91
C PRO A 92 17.63 -1.63 20.90
N LYS A 93 17.07 -0.48 20.50
CA LYS A 93 17.68 0.83 20.75
C LYS A 93 18.03 0.88 22.24
N PRO A 94 19.27 1.21 22.65
CA PRO A 94 19.56 1.41 24.05
C PRO A 94 18.63 2.52 24.51
N ALA A 95 17.77 2.22 25.48
CA ALA A 95 16.94 3.22 26.13
C ALA A 95 17.89 4.23 26.76
N VAL A 96 18.11 5.36 26.08
CA VAL A 96 18.76 6.51 26.69
C VAL A 96 17.74 7.04 27.69
N ALA A 97 17.90 6.57 28.94
CA ALA A 97 17.22 7.10 30.09
C ALA A 97 17.57 8.58 30.21
N LEU A 98 16.64 9.45 29.88
CA LEU A 98 16.71 10.84 30.31
C LEU A 98 16.22 10.88 31.77
N THR A 99 17.16 10.68 32.67
CA THR A 99 17.08 11.19 34.04
C THR A 99 17.48 12.67 34.03
N SER A 100 16.54 13.57 34.34
CA SER A 100 16.64 14.76 35.21
C SER A 100 15.38 15.60 35.07
#